data_AF-A0A1E7G608-F1
#
_entry.id   AF-A0A1E7G608-F1
#
_cell.length_a   1.000
_cell.length_b   1.000
_cell.length_c   1.000
_cell.angle_alpha   90.00
_cell.angle_beta   90.00
_cell.angle_gamma   90.00
#
_symmetry.space_group_name_H-M   'P 1'
#
loop_
_entity.id
_entity.type
_entity.pdbx_description
1 polymer ?
#
loop_
_entity_poly.entity_id
_entity_poly.type
_entity_poly.pdbx_seq_one_letter_code
_entity_poly.pdbx_strand_id
1 'polypeptide(L)'
;MNEQELIGYLLLEMEKQNIHITCDDCFPKNVMVNIKRKLMIYNPTKITAFKIAHELSHVINKDICRGSENDALNPQEVRANHEAILLLWEIFEANGGSYDYFNVFVNITNAPFELAESIIQNEYLEIHEALTEIFEDEIKVSINKQQMHDYIVDYISYFDVIESVNIYQFLDRYHLSHNFYNMAEIEFQQLLGVG
;
A
#
# COMPACT_ATOMS: atom_id res chain seq x y z
N MET A 1 -13.35 -2.92 -12.90
CA MET A 1 -14.36 -3.81 -12.29
C MET A 1 -15.40 -2.98 -11.57
N ASN A 2 -16.68 -3.27 -11.74
CA ASN A 2 -17.78 -2.60 -11.02
C ASN A 2 -18.22 -3.39 -9.78
N GLU A 3 -19.10 -2.80 -8.96
CA GLU A 3 -19.57 -3.40 -7.70
C GLU A 3 -20.22 -4.79 -7.90
N GLN A 4 -21.05 -4.96 -8.94
CA GLN A 4 -21.72 -6.25 -9.19
C GLN A 4 -20.75 -7.34 -9.61
N GLU A 5 -19.76 -7.00 -10.43
CA GLU A 5 -18.68 -7.91 -10.82
C GLU A 5 -17.85 -8.34 -9.60
N LEU A 6 -17.51 -7.40 -8.73
CA LEU A 6 -16.76 -7.66 -7.50
C LEU A 6 -17.56 -8.54 -6.53
N ILE A 7 -18.85 -8.26 -6.33
CA ILE A 7 -19.74 -9.12 -5.55
C ILE A 7 -19.76 -10.53 -6.14
N GLY A 8 -19.95 -10.66 -7.45
CA GLY A 8 -19.95 -11.96 -8.14
C GLY A 8 -18.65 -12.73 -7.93
N TYR A 9 -17.51 -12.06 -8.05
CA TYR A 9 -16.19 -12.64 -7.78
C TYR A 9 -16.08 -13.16 -6.33
N LEU A 10 -16.47 -12.35 -5.34
CA LEU A 10 -16.38 -12.74 -3.93
C LEU A 10 -17.31 -13.90 -3.57
N LEU A 11 -18.49 -13.98 -4.20
CA LEU A 11 -19.39 -15.14 -4.05
C LEU A 11 -18.74 -16.42 -4.60
N LEU A 12 -18.04 -16.35 -5.73
CA LEU A 12 -17.28 -17.49 -6.26
C LEU A 12 -16.14 -17.89 -5.31
N GLU A 13 -15.45 -16.93 -4.69
CA GLU A 13 -14.42 -17.23 -3.67
C GLU A 13 -15.01 -17.94 -2.45
N MET A 14 -16.21 -17.55 -2.01
CA MET A 14 -16.94 -18.25 -0.95
C MET A 14 -17.29 -19.69 -1.33
N GLU A 15 -17.78 -19.92 -2.55
CA GLU A 15 -18.10 -21.27 -3.04
C GLU A 15 -16.85 -22.17 -3.10
N LYS A 16 -15.69 -21.62 -3.47
CA LYS A 16 -14.40 -22.35 -3.44
C LYS A 16 -14.04 -22.82 -2.04
N GLN A 17 -14.47 -22.13 -0.99
CA GLN A 17 -14.33 -22.56 0.40
C GLN A 17 -15.37 -23.62 0.82
N ASN A 18 -16.10 -24.20 -0.13
CA ASN A 18 -17.15 -25.19 0.09
C ASN A 18 -18.29 -24.65 0.97
N ILE A 19 -18.63 -23.37 0.80
CA ILE A 19 -19.79 -22.72 1.42
C ILE A 19 -20.95 -22.74 0.41
N HIS A 20 -22.08 -23.30 0.81
CA HIS A 20 -23.31 -23.19 0.04
C HIS A 20 -23.92 -21.80 0.25
N ILE A 21 -24.30 -21.13 -0.82
CA ILE A 21 -24.82 -19.76 -0.78
C ILE A 21 -26.31 -19.77 -1.14
N THR A 22 -27.10 -19.07 -0.35
CA THR A 22 -28.51 -18.77 -0.63
C THR A 22 -28.79 -17.28 -0.41
N CYS A 23 -29.88 -16.78 -0.98
CA CYS A 23 -30.28 -15.39 -0.84
C CYS A 23 -31.78 -15.26 -0.55
N ASP A 24 -32.13 -14.24 0.24
CA ASP A 24 -33.50 -13.93 0.64
C ASP A 24 -33.59 -12.41 0.87
N ASP A 25 -34.47 -11.73 0.12
CA ASP A 25 -34.68 -10.27 0.21
C ASP A 25 -35.36 -9.84 1.51
N CYS A 26 -36.02 -10.77 2.19
CA CYS A 26 -36.62 -10.59 3.51
C CYS A 26 -35.62 -10.84 4.65
N PHE A 27 -34.39 -11.28 4.36
CA PHE A 27 -33.38 -11.52 5.38
C PHE A 27 -33.00 -10.20 6.08
N PRO A 28 -33.05 -10.13 7.43
CA PRO A 28 -32.93 -8.85 8.14
C PRO A 28 -31.52 -8.25 8.08
N LYS A 29 -30.49 -9.10 7.97
CA LYS A 29 -29.07 -8.72 7.93
C LYS A 29 -28.56 -8.66 6.49
N ASN A 30 -27.41 -8.03 6.29
CA ASN A 30 -26.79 -7.96 4.95
C ASN A 30 -26.33 -9.34 4.50
N VAL A 31 -25.62 -10.04 5.38
CA VAL A 31 -25.07 -11.38 5.15
C VAL A 31 -24.81 -12.05 6.49
N MET A 32 -24.86 -13.38 6.51
CA MET A 32 -24.41 -14.19 7.62
C MET A 32 -23.85 -15.50 7.11
N VAL A 33 -22.67 -15.88 7.59
CA VAL A 33 -22.10 -17.21 7.38
C VAL A 33 -22.19 -18.08 8.63
N ASN A 34 -22.57 -19.35 8.42
CA ASN A 34 -22.44 -20.41 9.40
C ASN A 34 -21.41 -21.42 8.92
N ILE A 35 -20.19 -21.30 9.45
CA ILE A 35 -19.05 -22.13 9.04
C ILE A 35 -19.30 -23.62 9.32
N LYS A 36 -19.89 -23.95 10.48
CA LYS A 36 -20.18 -25.36 10.85
C LYS A 36 -21.14 -26.02 9.87
N ARG A 37 -22.16 -25.28 9.43
CA ARG A 37 -23.16 -25.76 8.46
C ARG A 37 -22.73 -25.54 7.01
N LYS A 38 -21.60 -24.86 6.78
CA LYS A 38 -21.10 -24.47 5.46
C LYS A 38 -22.17 -23.75 4.63
N LEU A 39 -22.83 -22.79 5.25
CA LEU A 39 -23.95 -22.07 4.64
C LEU A 39 -23.77 -20.57 4.82
N MET A 40 -23.94 -19.82 3.76
CA MET A 40 -24.07 -18.36 3.76
C MET A 40 -25.46 -18.00 3.29
N ILE A 41 -26.09 -17.04 3.98
CA ILE A 41 -27.31 -16.37 3.52
C ILE A 41 -27.03 -14.88 3.41
N TYR A 42 -27.51 -14.24 2.35
CA TYR A 42 -27.39 -12.79 2.18
C TYR A 42 -28.69 -12.17 1.66
N ASN A 43 -28.85 -10.88 1.97
CA ASN A 43 -29.92 -10.07 1.43
C ASN A 43 -29.43 -9.39 0.13
N PRO A 44 -29.98 -9.73 -1.05
CA PRO A 44 -29.52 -9.18 -2.33
C PRO A 44 -29.72 -7.67 -2.45
N THR A 45 -30.59 -7.05 -1.65
CA THR A 45 -30.84 -5.60 -1.69
C THR A 45 -29.99 -4.79 -0.71
N LYS A 46 -29.21 -5.45 0.16
CA LYS A 46 -28.38 -4.80 1.19
C LYS A 46 -26.92 -5.24 1.17
N ILE A 47 -26.60 -6.26 0.38
CA ILE A 47 -25.26 -6.84 0.32
C ILE A 47 -24.27 -5.85 -0.28
N THR A 48 -23.04 -5.86 0.23
CA THR A 48 -21.93 -5.06 -0.28
C THR A 48 -20.70 -5.95 -0.41
N ALA A 49 -19.76 -5.56 -1.27
CA ALA A 49 -18.51 -6.30 -1.41
C ALA A 49 -17.74 -6.38 -0.08
N PHE A 50 -17.67 -5.28 0.68
CA PHE A 50 -17.07 -5.26 2.02
C PHE A 50 -17.67 -6.30 2.96
N LYS A 51 -19.01 -6.44 2.99
CA LYS A 51 -19.66 -7.40 3.87
C LYS A 51 -19.40 -8.85 3.45
N ILE A 52 -19.29 -9.15 2.16
CA ILE A 52 -18.93 -10.51 1.71
C ILE A 52 -17.47 -10.81 2.04
N ALA A 53 -16.54 -9.87 1.78
CA ALA A 53 -15.12 -10.03 2.09
C ALA A 53 -14.89 -10.23 3.59
N HIS A 54 -15.62 -9.51 4.44
CA HIS A 54 -15.61 -9.69 5.89
C HIS A 54 -16.03 -11.11 6.29
N GLU A 55 -17.14 -11.62 5.75
CA GLU A 55 -17.57 -13.00 6.03
C GLU A 55 -16.58 -14.03 5.47
N LEU A 56 -15.90 -13.73 4.36
CA LEU A 56 -14.91 -14.61 3.74
C LEU A 56 -13.69 -14.77 4.64
N SER A 57 -13.22 -13.67 5.27
CA SER A 57 -12.18 -13.74 6.30
C SER A 57 -12.56 -14.71 7.42
N HIS A 58 -13.80 -14.65 7.92
CA HIS A 58 -14.26 -15.59 8.93
C HIS A 58 -14.22 -17.05 8.45
N VAL A 59 -14.62 -17.31 7.20
CA VAL A 59 -14.58 -18.65 6.61
C VAL A 59 -13.15 -19.17 6.52
N ILE A 60 -12.22 -18.36 6.02
CA ILE A 60 -10.80 -18.70 5.88
C ILE A 60 -10.19 -19.00 7.26
N ASN A 61 -10.49 -18.17 8.26
CA ASN A 61 -9.98 -18.30 9.62
C ASN A 61 -10.74 -19.32 10.49
N LYS A 62 -11.85 -19.89 9.99
CA LYS A 62 -12.69 -20.87 10.69
C LYS A 62 -13.26 -20.36 12.02
N ASP A 63 -13.70 -19.11 12.05
CA ASP A 63 -14.26 -18.45 13.23
C ASP A 63 -15.64 -19.00 13.63
N ILE A 64 -15.66 -19.90 14.62
CA ILE A 64 -16.88 -20.60 15.07
C ILE A 64 -17.61 -19.93 16.25
N CYS A 65 -17.00 -18.92 16.88
CA CYS A 65 -17.52 -18.22 18.05
C CYS A 65 -17.56 -16.71 17.77
N ARG A 66 -18.53 -16.29 16.97
CA ARG A 66 -18.74 -14.88 16.63
C ARG A 66 -19.64 -14.21 17.66
N GLY A 67 -19.22 -13.04 18.11
CA GLY A 67 -20.06 -12.14 18.91
C GLY A 67 -21.17 -11.53 18.04
N SER A 68 -21.83 -10.48 18.51
CA SER A 68 -22.68 -9.67 17.64
C SER A 68 -21.85 -8.97 16.56
N GLU A 69 -22.45 -8.69 15.39
CA GLU A 69 -21.85 -8.06 14.19
C GLU A 69 -21.18 -6.68 14.39
N ASN A 70 -21.26 -6.14 15.60
CA ASN A 70 -20.69 -4.85 16.01
C ASN A 70 -19.88 -4.98 17.31
N ASP A 71 -19.33 -6.14 17.59
CA ASP A 71 -18.44 -6.31 18.73
C ASP A 71 -17.03 -5.86 18.38
N ALA A 72 -16.79 -4.55 18.44
CA ALA A 72 -15.48 -3.94 18.25
C ALA A 72 -14.43 -4.42 19.28
N LEU A 73 -14.85 -5.18 20.30
CA LEU A 73 -13.98 -5.83 21.27
C LEU A 73 -13.68 -7.29 20.92
N ASN A 74 -14.36 -7.87 19.91
CA ASN A 74 -14.09 -9.21 19.44
C ASN A 74 -12.90 -9.18 18.46
N PRO A 75 -11.76 -9.82 18.81
CA PRO A 75 -10.59 -9.83 17.93
C PRO A 75 -10.86 -10.45 16.56
N GLN A 76 -11.82 -11.37 16.45
CA GLN A 76 -12.19 -12.00 15.18
C GLN A 76 -12.89 -11.00 14.25
N GLU A 77 -13.78 -10.16 14.77
CA GLU A 77 -14.49 -9.15 13.98
C GLU A 77 -13.55 -8.01 13.57
N VAL A 78 -12.62 -7.61 14.46
CA VAL A 78 -11.57 -6.62 14.14
C VAL A 78 -10.67 -7.15 13.01
N ARG A 79 -10.17 -8.39 13.14
CA ARG A 79 -9.37 -9.04 12.10
C ARG A 79 -10.14 -9.16 10.79
N ALA A 80 -11.41 -9.59 10.84
CA ALA A 80 -12.22 -9.75 9.64
C ALA A 80 -12.46 -8.44 8.89
N ASN A 81 -12.67 -7.33 9.61
CA ASN A 81 -12.74 -6.01 8.99
C ASN A 81 -11.40 -5.61 8.34
N HIS A 82 -10.29 -5.89 9.02
CA HIS A 82 -8.95 -5.57 8.52
C HIS A 82 -8.61 -6.35 7.24
N GLU A 83 -8.72 -7.68 7.29
CA GLU A 83 -8.45 -8.56 6.15
C GLU A 83 -9.40 -8.29 4.98
N ALA A 84 -10.66 -7.93 5.23
CA ALA A 84 -11.59 -7.57 4.16
C ALA A 84 -11.12 -6.34 3.38
N ILE A 85 -10.61 -5.31 4.06
CA ILE A 85 -10.10 -4.10 3.41
C ILE A 85 -8.86 -4.43 2.58
N LEU A 86 -7.91 -5.17 3.14
CA LEU A 86 -6.69 -5.57 2.42
C LEU A 86 -7.00 -6.40 1.17
N LEU A 87 -7.85 -7.43 1.29
CA LEU A 87 -8.25 -8.25 0.15
C LEU A 87 -8.89 -7.42 -0.96
N LEU A 88 -9.79 -6.51 -0.59
CA LEU A 88 -10.46 -5.65 -1.55
C LEU A 88 -9.49 -4.66 -2.19
N TRP A 89 -8.51 -4.17 -1.43
CA TRP A 89 -7.46 -3.29 -1.92
C TRP A 89 -6.57 -4.01 -2.94
N GLU A 90 -6.09 -5.21 -2.63
CA GLU A 90 -5.30 -6.04 -3.56
C GLU A 90 -6.05 -6.28 -4.87
N ILE A 91 -7.34 -6.62 -4.79
CA ILE A 91 -8.18 -6.80 -5.99
C ILE A 91 -8.32 -5.49 -6.76
N PHE A 92 -8.48 -4.36 -6.06
CA PHE A 92 -8.61 -3.04 -6.68
C PHE A 92 -7.32 -2.66 -7.44
N GLU A 93 -6.15 -2.81 -6.82
CA GLU A 93 -4.85 -2.56 -7.44
C GLU A 93 -4.59 -3.48 -8.63
N ALA A 94 -4.92 -4.78 -8.50
CA ALA A 94 -4.82 -5.74 -9.61
C ALA A 94 -5.69 -5.37 -10.82
N ASN A 95 -6.71 -4.52 -10.62
CA ASN A 95 -7.57 -3.98 -11.66
C ASN A 95 -7.17 -2.56 -12.12
N GLY A 96 -5.96 -2.11 -11.79
CA GLY A 96 -5.41 -0.81 -12.17
C GLY A 96 -5.81 0.33 -11.24
N GLY A 97 -6.34 0.01 -10.05
CA GLY A 97 -6.57 0.96 -8.98
C GLY A 97 -5.26 1.47 -8.36
N SER A 98 -5.33 2.63 -7.71
CA SER A 98 -4.23 3.20 -6.94
C SER A 98 -4.79 4.10 -5.83
N TYR A 99 -3.92 4.55 -4.92
CA TYR A 99 -4.29 5.45 -3.83
C TYR A 99 -4.96 6.76 -4.31
N ASP A 100 -4.59 7.28 -5.49
CA ASP A 100 -5.24 8.46 -6.09
C ASP A 100 -6.74 8.24 -6.36
N TYR A 101 -7.15 6.98 -6.52
CA TYR A 101 -8.53 6.57 -6.76
C TYR A 101 -9.21 5.98 -5.51
N PHE A 102 -8.73 6.30 -4.31
CA PHE A 102 -9.26 5.77 -3.05
C PHE A 102 -10.77 5.98 -2.88
N ASN A 103 -11.31 7.15 -3.30
CA ASN A 103 -12.75 7.39 -3.27
C ASN A 103 -13.54 6.42 -4.16
N VAL A 104 -12.96 6.01 -5.29
CA VAL A 104 -13.56 5.01 -6.19
C VAL A 104 -13.56 3.64 -5.52
N PHE A 105 -12.46 3.28 -4.86
CA PHE A 105 -12.37 2.06 -4.06
C PHE A 105 -13.47 2.01 -2.98
N VAL A 106 -13.60 3.07 -2.16
CA VAL A 106 -14.63 3.12 -1.11
C VAL A 106 -16.03 3.01 -1.70
N ASN A 107 -16.32 3.71 -2.79
CA ASN A 107 -17.64 3.67 -3.43
C ASN A 107 -17.99 2.29 -4.01
N ILE A 108 -17.04 1.62 -4.66
CA ILE A 108 -17.28 0.29 -5.27
C ILE A 108 -17.40 -0.80 -4.21
N THR A 109 -16.65 -0.68 -3.11
CA THR A 109 -16.60 -1.72 -2.08
C THR A 109 -17.64 -1.53 -0.97
N ASN A 110 -18.06 -0.29 -0.77
CA ASN A 110 -18.80 0.18 0.40
C ASN A 110 -18.08 -0.11 1.73
N ALA A 111 -16.73 -0.04 1.70
CA ALA A 111 -15.91 -0.13 2.89
C ALA A 111 -16.05 1.13 3.77
N PRO A 112 -15.97 1.04 5.11
CA PRO A 112 -16.00 2.22 5.98
C PRO A 112 -14.78 3.10 5.69
N PHE A 113 -15.01 4.37 5.32
CA PHE A 113 -13.99 5.26 4.79
C PHE A 113 -12.79 5.40 5.75
N GLU A 114 -13.03 5.79 7.01
CA GLU A 114 -11.97 6.06 7.98
C GLU A 114 -11.16 4.80 8.31
N LEU A 115 -11.83 3.64 8.36
CA LEU A 115 -11.15 2.38 8.62
C LEU A 115 -10.28 1.98 7.43
N ALA A 116 -10.84 2.06 6.21
CA ALA A 116 -10.11 1.77 4.99
C ALA A 116 -8.90 2.69 4.81
N GLU A 117 -9.07 3.98 5.10
CA GLU A 117 -8.02 4.97 4.97
C GLU A 117 -6.90 4.66 5.96
N SER A 118 -7.22 4.42 7.24
CA SER A 118 -6.20 4.11 8.25
C SER A 118 -5.39 2.85 7.94
N ILE A 119 -6.03 1.80 7.40
CA ILE A 119 -5.35 0.55 7.05
C ILE A 119 -4.48 0.72 5.81
N ILE A 120 -5.04 1.29 4.74
CA ILE A 120 -4.35 1.40 3.45
C ILE A 120 -3.23 2.44 3.52
N GLN A 121 -3.39 3.52 4.27
CA GLN A 121 -2.31 4.48 4.49
C GLN A 121 -1.12 3.85 5.21
N ASN A 122 -1.35 3.01 6.22
CA ASN A 122 -0.26 2.34 6.93
C ASN A 122 0.49 1.38 6.00
N GLU A 123 -0.22 0.55 5.22
CA GLU A 123 0.40 -0.33 4.23
C GLU A 123 1.14 0.45 3.12
N TYR A 124 0.54 1.54 2.64
CA TYR A 124 1.16 2.42 1.64
C TYR A 124 2.44 3.06 2.20
N LEU A 125 2.42 3.56 3.43
CA LEU A 125 3.59 4.14 4.08
C LEU A 125 4.67 3.08 4.34
N GLU A 126 4.32 1.88 4.80
CA GLU A 126 5.27 0.79 4.99
C GLU A 126 5.94 0.37 3.67
N ILE A 127 5.17 0.27 2.58
CA ILE A 127 5.72 0.00 1.25
C ILE A 127 6.57 1.17 0.75
N HIS A 128 6.15 2.43 0.94
CA HIS A 128 6.95 3.59 0.54
C HIS A 128 8.21 3.73 1.37
N GLU A 129 8.18 3.43 2.67
CA GLU A 129 9.35 3.41 3.54
C GLU A 129 10.29 2.26 3.14
N ALA A 130 9.77 1.06 2.88
CA ALA A 130 10.58 -0.07 2.42
C ALA A 130 11.16 0.16 1.01
N LEU A 131 10.39 0.73 0.09
CA LEU A 131 10.89 1.14 -1.23
C LEU A 131 11.91 2.26 -1.08
N THR A 132 11.67 3.25 -0.23
CA THR A 132 12.65 4.31 0.05
C THR A 132 13.90 3.73 0.68
N GLU A 133 13.82 2.72 1.55
CA GLU A 133 14.98 2.04 2.14
C GLU A 133 15.73 1.19 1.09
N ILE A 134 15.02 0.45 0.24
CA ILE A 134 15.59 -0.34 -0.87
C ILE A 134 16.26 0.60 -1.90
N PHE A 135 15.59 1.68 -2.29
CA PHE A 135 16.15 2.67 -3.21
C PHE A 135 17.18 3.57 -2.54
N GLU A 136 17.13 3.83 -1.23
CA GLU A 136 18.21 4.48 -0.50
C GLU A 136 19.44 3.57 -0.42
N ASP A 137 19.29 2.26 -0.32
CA ASP A 137 20.41 1.32 -0.32
C ASP A 137 20.96 1.05 -1.73
N GLU A 138 20.12 1.09 -2.79
CA GLU A 138 20.58 1.06 -4.19
C GLU A 138 21.14 2.42 -4.67
N ILE A 139 20.66 3.55 -4.14
CA ILE A 139 21.19 4.91 -4.39
C ILE A 139 22.33 5.27 -3.42
N LYS A 140 22.51 4.53 -2.31
CA LYS A 140 23.80 4.39 -1.62
C LYS A 140 24.72 3.50 -2.47
N VAL A 141 24.95 3.90 -3.71
CA VAL A 141 26.29 3.82 -4.24
C VAL A 141 27.15 4.58 -3.23
N SER A 142 27.84 3.84 -2.36
CA SER A 142 28.80 4.44 -1.44
C SER A 142 29.90 5.06 -2.30
N ILE A 143 29.73 6.33 -2.64
CA ILE A 143 30.75 7.09 -3.36
C ILE A 143 31.90 7.19 -2.39
N ASN A 144 32.97 6.48 -2.70
CA ASN A 144 34.19 6.61 -1.95
C ASN A 144 34.88 7.93 -2.32
N LYS A 145 35.85 8.35 -1.50
CA LYS A 145 36.56 9.62 -1.72
C LYS A 145 37.15 9.75 -3.13
N GLN A 146 37.65 8.65 -3.71
CA GLN A 146 38.24 8.66 -5.05
C GLN A 146 37.20 8.93 -6.14
N GLN A 147 36.03 8.32 -6.05
CA GLN A 147 34.94 8.56 -7.01
C GLN A 147 34.41 10.00 -6.93
N MET A 148 34.31 10.57 -5.72
CA MET A 148 33.96 11.98 -5.54
C MET A 148 34.99 12.90 -6.20
N HIS A 149 36.28 12.60 -6.00
CA HIS A 149 37.37 13.33 -6.60
C HIS A 149 37.31 13.30 -8.13
N ASP A 150 37.11 12.12 -8.72
CA ASP A 150 37.05 11.95 -10.18
C ASP A 150 35.87 12.75 -10.79
N TYR A 151 34.70 12.75 -10.14
CA TYR A 151 33.55 13.56 -10.59
C TYR A 151 33.80 15.07 -10.49
N ILE A 152 34.48 15.52 -9.43
CA ILE A 152 34.79 16.93 -9.26
C ILE A 152 35.83 17.39 -10.30
N VAL A 153 36.85 16.57 -10.59
CA VAL A 153 37.84 16.87 -11.64
C VAL A 153 37.17 16.96 -13.01
N ASP A 154 36.29 16.01 -13.35
CA ASP A 154 35.50 16.07 -14.57
C ASP A 154 34.64 17.34 -14.62
N TYR A 155 33.94 17.65 -13.52
CA TYR A 155 33.08 18.84 -13.44
C TYR A 155 33.85 20.15 -13.64
N ILE A 156 35.01 20.29 -13.00
CA ILE A 156 35.88 21.47 -13.10
C ILE A 156 36.44 21.61 -14.52
N SER A 157 36.69 20.51 -15.23
CA SER A 157 37.23 20.53 -16.58
C SER A 157 36.34 21.23 -17.62
N TYR A 158 35.04 21.39 -17.33
CA TYR A 158 34.12 22.13 -18.20
C TYR A 158 34.24 23.65 -18.08
N PHE A 159 35.04 24.17 -17.16
CA PHE A 159 35.19 25.60 -16.91
C PHE A 159 36.59 26.09 -17.25
N ASP A 160 36.69 27.09 -18.10
CA ASP A 160 37.98 27.76 -18.42
C ASP A 160 38.49 28.59 -17.24
N VAL A 161 37.58 29.18 -16.45
CA VAL A 161 37.84 29.95 -15.23
C VAL A 161 36.71 29.68 -14.23
N ILE A 162 37.05 29.34 -12.99
CA ILE A 162 36.07 29.08 -11.91
C ILE A 162 36.09 30.23 -10.92
N GLU A 163 35.02 31.04 -10.92
CA GLU A 163 34.83 32.12 -9.95
C GLU A 163 34.08 31.65 -8.70
N SER A 164 33.12 30.74 -8.86
CA SER A 164 32.39 30.10 -7.76
C SER A 164 31.83 28.75 -8.20
N VAL A 165 31.68 27.82 -7.27
CA VAL A 165 31.10 26.49 -7.50
C VAL A 165 29.79 26.39 -6.75
N ASN A 166 28.71 26.05 -7.45
CA ASN A 166 27.45 25.65 -6.83
C ASN A 166 27.46 24.13 -6.61
N ILE A 167 27.64 23.71 -5.36
CA ILE A 167 27.76 22.29 -4.98
C ILE A 167 26.46 21.53 -5.25
N TYR A 168 25.29 22.13 -5.01
CA TYR A 168 24.01 21.48 -5.32
C TYR A 168 23.87 21.22 -6.81
N GLN A 169 24.26 22.18 -7.65
CA GLN A 169 24.25 22.01 -9.11
C GLN A 169 25.21 20.90 -9.56
N PHE A 170 26.37 20.75 -8.92
CA PHE A 170 27.28 19.62 -9.14
C PHE A 170 26.61 18.29 -8.77
N LEU A 171 26.03 18.19 -7.56
CA LEU A 171 25.39 16.97 -7.08
C LEU A 171 24.24 16.55 -8.02
N ASP A 172 23.40 17.50 -8.42
CA ASP A 172 22.31 17.26 -9.36
C ASP A 172 22.81 16.75 -10.73
N ARG A 173 23.91 17.33 -11.24
CA ARG A 173 24.46 16.97 -12.55
C ARG A 173 24.99 15.54 -12.61
N TYR A 174 25.56 15.04 -11.52
CA TYR A 174 26.07 13.66 -11.44
C TYR A 174 25.08 12.71 -10.76
N HIS A 175 23.83 13.14 -10.53
CA HIS A 175 22.80 12.34 -9.85
C HIS A 175 23.23 11.84 -8.47
N LEU A 176 23.96 12.68 -7.73
CA LEU A 176 24.45 12.37 -6.40
C LEU A 176 23.45 12.82 -5.34
N SER A 177 23.31 12.02 -4.28
CA SER A 177 22.52 12.41 -3.11
C SER A 177 23.06 13.71 -2.49
N HIS A 178 22.15 14.60 -2.10
CA HIS A 178 22.48 15.85 -1.39
C HIS A 178 23.18 15.59 -0.04
N ASN A 179 23.08 14.38 0.50
CA ASN A 179 23.81 13.97 1.69
C ASN A 179 25.34 14.00 1.52
N PHE A 180 25.85 14.01 0.28
CA PHE A 180 27.28 14.15 -0.02
C PHE A 180 27.79 15.59 -0.05
N TYR A 181 26.95 16.60 0.24
CA TYR A 181 27.33 18.02 0.18
C TYR A 181 28.63 18.32 0.92
N ASN A 182 28.73 17.92 2.19
CA ASN A 182 29.92 18.21 3.00
C ASN A 182 31.19 17.55 2.45
N MET A 183 31.06 16.35 1.88
CA MET A 183 32.20 15.64 1.26
C MET A 183 32.65 16.34 -0.01
N ALA A 184 31.69 16.75 -0.86
CA ALA A 184 31.98 17.51 -2.08
C ALA A 184 32.62 18.86 -1.75
N GLU A 185 32.09 19.58 -0.75
CA GLU A 185 32.61 20.90 -0.33
C GLU A 185 34.08 20.83 0.09
N ILE A 186 34.43 19.86 0.94
CA ILE A 186 35.81 19.66 1.40
C ILE A 186 36.74 19.36 0.22
N GLU A 187 36.30 18.53 -0.72
CA GLU A 187 37.12 18.14 -1.87
C GLU A 187 37.27 19.28 -2.88
N PHE A 188 36.21 20.07 -3.13
CA PHE A 188 36.28 21.30 -3.93
C PHE A 188 37.26 22.32 -3.33
N GLN A 189 37.26 22.50 -2.01
CA GLN A 189 38.21 23.38 -1.31
C GLN A 189 39.66 22.91 -1.48
N GLN A 190 39.89 21.59 -1.36
CA GLN A 190 41.22 20.98 -1.55
C GLN A 190 41.74 21.17 -2.99
N LEU A 191 40.88 20.96 -4.00
CA LEU A 191 41.25 21.04 -5.40
C LEU A 191 41.44 22.49 -5.90
N LEU A 192 40.63 23.42 -5.41
CA LEU A 192 40.70 24.83 -5.80
C LEU A 192 41.70 25.64 -4.96
N GLY A 193 42.35 25.01 -3.98
CA GLY A 193 43.40 25.64 -3.15
C GLY A 193 42.89 26.74 -2.22
N VAL A 194 41.61 26.72 -1.87
CA VAL A 194 40.98 27.70 -0.97
C VAL A 194 40.97 27.10 0.44
N GLY A 195 42.13 27.15 1.09
CA GLY A 195 42.34 26.78 2.50
C GLY A 195 42.71 27.98 3.35
#